data_AF-A0A832IA53-F1
#
_entry.id   AF-A0A832IA53-F1
#
_cell.length_a   1.000
_cell.length_b   1.000
_cell.length_c   1.000
_cell.angle_alpha   90.00
_cell.angle_beta   90.00
_cell.angle_gamma   90.00
#
_symmetry.space_group_name_H-M   'P 1'
#
loop_
_entity.id
_entity.type
_entity.pdbx_description
1 polymer ?
#
loop_
_entity_poly.entity_id
_entity_poly.type
_entity_poly.pdbx_seq_one_letter_code
_entity_poly.pdbx_strand_id
1 'polypeptide(L)'
;MYKVDRQIPRAVSGPAETLGPRSGTAGRCPSIEAPDAGRVTRPPDPWPGASRPLSPAAFARRFTGHPAFQPTVLALIVANAAMIGFETHRPLLEAHAALFTTLNAAFQAAFVAEILLRVTAHGARPLAFFRDGWNTFDFLVVGASLLPGSGDFANVARLARLLRATRVVSSVPELRLIVGTMLKSIPSMGHVLLLVGLLIYVYGVLGHHLFGTADPASWGSLPAAATTLFQVLTLEGWVELMRAGGRATPVAWAFYASFIVVAVFVVINLFIAVVLNNLEAAKREQQAAEDAARGHAELLARLADVRERLNALEHWLRARAPADGGPDRGRG
;
A
#
# COMPACT_ATOMS: atom_id res chain seq x y z
N MET A 1 -14.73 -2.00 18.00
CA MET A 1 -15.39 -1.12 18.98
C MET A 1 -14.44 -0.93 20.16
N TYR A 2 -13.56 0.08 20.07
CA TYR A 2 -12.62 0.44 21.12
C TYR A 2 -12.44 1.97 21.04
N LYS A 3 -12.98 2.70 22.02
CA LYS A 3 -12.87 4.16 22.16
C LYS A 3 -11.74 4.45 23.14
N VAL A 4 -10.80 5.30 22.74
CA VAL A 4 -9.77 5.86 23.63
C VAL A 4 -10.04 7.36 23.74
N ASP A 5 -10.59 7.77 24.88
CA ASP A 5 -10.80 9.16 25.27
C ASP A 5 -9.45 9.80 25.65
N ARG A 6 -9.05 10.87 24.96
CA ARG A 6 -7.97 11.77 25.40
C ARG A 6 -8.59 13.00 26.06
N GLN A 7 -8.53 13.06 27.39
CA GLN A 7 -8.76 14.28 28.16
C GLN A 7 -7.51 15.18 28.09
N ILE A 8 -7.71 16.45 27.76
CA ILE A 8 -6.71 17.53 27.83
C ILE A 8 -7.04 18.37 29.08
N PRO A 9 -6.12 18.60 30.03
CA PRO A 9 -6.41 19.44 31.19
C PRO A 9 -6.33 20.94 30.87
N ARG A 10 -7.30 21.70 31.41
CA ARG A 10 -7.45 23.16 31.31
C ARG A 10 -6.35 23.89 32.11
N ALA A 11 -5.71 24.88 31.50
CA ALA A 11 -4.83 25.82 32.17
C ALA A 11 -5.62 26.88 32.93
N VAL A 12 -5.27 27.08 34.20
CA VAL A 12 -5.78 28.11 35.11
C VAL A 12 -5.00 29.40 34.86
N SER A 13 -5.70 30.52 34.66
CA SER A 13 -5.10 31.86 34.54
C SER A 13 -5.43 32.68 35.79
N GLY A 14 -4.39 33.14 36.50
CA GLY A 14 -4.50 34.12 37.59
C GLY A 14 -4.45 35.56 37.06
N PRO A 15 -4.93 36.55 37.83
CA PRO A 15 -5.09 37.92 37.36
C PRO A 15 -3.78 38.73 37.40
N ALA A 16 -3.65 39.64 36.42
CA ALA A 16 -2.54 40.54 36.21
C ALA A 16 -2.54 41.73 37.19
N GLU A 17 -1.41 41.99 37.85
CA GLU A 17 -1.15 43.19 38.64
C GLU A 17 -0.79 44.39 37.73
N THR A 18 -1.49 45.49 37.97
CA THR A 18 -1.26 46.82 37.40
C THR A 18 -0.23 47.59 38.21
N LEU A 19 0.80 48.16 37.57
CA LEU A 19 1.66 49.19 38.16
C LEU A 19 1.81 50.38 37.20
N GLY A 20 1.44 51.55 37.72
CA GLY A 20 1.39 52.84 37.03
C GLY A 20 2.74 53.56 36.90
N PRO A 21 2.71 54.85 36.52
CA PRO A 21 3.71 55.47 35.65
C PRO A 21 4.80 56.23 36.42
N ARG A 22 5.99 56.37 35.81
CA ARG A 22 6.97 57.38 36.20
C ARG A 22 7.58 58.10 34.99
N SER A 23 7.86 59.35 35.25
CA SER A 23 8.02 60.52 34.36
C SER A 23 9.47 60.94 34.11
N GLY A 24 9.69 61.65 32.99
CA GLY A 24 10.80 62.58 32.74
C GLY A 24 12.01 61.96 32.02
N THR A 25 12.69 62.57 31.05
CA THR A 25 12.72 63.95 30.50
C THR A 25 13.61 63.96 29.24
N ALA A 26 13.42 64.98 28.39
CA ALA A 26 14.38 65.60 27.46
C ALA A 26 14.55 65.05 26.02
N GLY A 27 13.86 65.70 25.07
CA GLY A 27 14.53 66.53 24.05
C GLY A 27 15.02 65.89 22.74
N ARG A 28 14.20 66.00 21.68
CA ARG A 28 14.51 66.59 20.34
C ARG A 28 13.50 66.10 19.28
N CYS A 29 13.05 67.02 18.42
CA CYS A 29 12.40 66.76 17.12
C CYS A 29 12.90 67.84 16.16
N PRO A 30 12.88 67.69 14.82
CA PRO A 30 12.71 66.45 14.02
C PRO A 30 13.77 66.34 12.89
N SER A 31 14.03 65.13 12.40
CA SER A 31 14.58 64.92 11.05
C SER A 31 13.54 64.17 10.23
N ILE A 32 13.11 64.80 9.14
CA ILE A 32 12.21 64.22 8.14
C ILE A 32 13.00 63.14 7.40
N GLU A 33 12.73 61.87 7.72
CA GLU A 33 13.19 60.73 6.92
C GLU A 33 12.06 60.23 6.02
N ALA A 34 12.37 60.10 4.74
CA ALA A 34 11.47 59.64 3.69
C ALA A 34 10.98 58.20 3.95
N PRO A 35 9.75 57.83 3.57
CA PRO A 35 9.27 56.47 3.75
C PRO A 35 10.02 55.50 2.82
N ASP A 36 10.62 54.50 3.45
CA ASP A 36 11.33 53.36 2.91
C ASP A 36 10.52 52.64 1.81
N ALA A 37 10.93 52.83 0.56
CA ALA A 37 10.43 52.14 -0.61
C ALA A 37 10.99 50.71 -0.65
N GLY A 38 10.43 49.80 0.17
CA GLY A 38 11.00 48.45 0.27
C GLY A 38 10.09 47.33 0.78
N ARG A 39 8.85 47.62 1.21
CA ARG A 39 7.90 46.56 1.57
C ARG A 39 6.94 46.29 0.42
N VAL A 40 7.24 45.25 -0.36
CA VAL A 40 6.24 44.56 -1.19
C VAL A 40 5.18 44.00 -0.24
N THR A 41 4.15 44.80 0.03
CA THR A 41 2.94 44.33 0.69
C THR A 41 2.33 43.28 -0.23
N ARG A 42 2.20 42.04 0.26
CA ARG A 42 1.31 41.08 -0.41
C ARG A 42 -0.06 41.77 -0.53
N PRO A 43 -0.73 41.71 -1.70
CA PRO A 43 -2.07 42.26 -1.80
C PRO A 43 -2.94 41.64 -0.69
N PRO A 44 -3.80 42.44 -0.03
CA PRO A 44 -4.62 41.95 1.07
C PRO A 44 -5.41 40.72 0.64
N ASP A 45 -5.45 39.71 1.51
CA ASP A 45 -6.27 38.52 1.30
C ASP A 45 -7.70 38.95 0.93
N PRO A 46 -8.29 38.42 -0.15
CA PRO A 46 -9.65 38.80 -0.52
C PRO A 46 -10.60 38.38 0.60
N TRP A 47 -11.52 39.28 0.92
CA TRP A 47 -12.58 39.21 1.92
C TRP A 47 -13.06 37.79 2.28
N PRO A 48 -13.27 37.47 3.58
CA PRO A 48 -13.88 36.20 4.01
C PRO A 48 -15.35 36.19 3.58
N GLY A 49 -15.61 35.71 2.36
CA GLY A 49 -16.95 35.72 1.77
C GLY A 49 -16.97 35.71 0.24
N ALA A 50 -15.85 36.00 -0.43
CA ALA A 50 -15.75 35.76 -1.87
C ALA A 50 -15.58 34.26 -2.10
N SER A 51 -16.67 33.56 -2.42
CA SER A 51 -16.64 32.19 -2.92
C SER A 51 -15.86 32.17 -4.22
N ARG A 52 -14.53 32.00 -4.11
CA ARG A 52 -13.70 31.65 -5.27
C ARG A 52 -14.38 30.46 -5.95
N PRO A 53 -14.59 30.49 -7.27
CA PRO A 53 -15.12 29.33 -7.97
C PRO A 53 -14.26 28.13 -7.56
N LEU A 54 -14.92 27.07 -7.08
CA LEU A 54 -14.22 25.89 -6.63
C LEU A 54 -13.31 25.44 -7.76
N SER A 55 -11.99 25.51 -7.56
CA SER A 55 -11.05 24.96 -8.53
C SER A 55 -11.48 23.53 -8.88
N PRO A 56 -11.28 23.06 -10.13
CA PRO A 56 -11.67 21.70 -10.52
C PRO A 56 -11.16 20.63 -9.53
N ALA A 57 -9.97 20.85 -8.97
CA ALA A 57 -9.39 20.01 -7.94
C ALA A 57 -10.11 20.06 -6.58
N ALA A 58 -10.64 21.21 -6.17
CA ALA A 58 -11.42 21.36 -4.94
C ALA A 58 -12.80 20.69 -5.07
N PHE A 59 -13.43 20.79 -6.24
CA PHE A 59 -14.65 20.05 -6.54
C PHE A 59 -14.40 18.54 -6.53
N ALA A 60 -13.36 18.09 -7.24
CA ALA A 60 -12.98 16.69 -7.30
C ALA A 60 -12.72 16.10 -5.89
N ARG A 61 -11.95 16.78 -5.04
CA ARG A 61 -11.71 16.35 -3.65
C ARG A 61 -12.99 16.24 -2.83
N ARG A 62 -13.92 17.18 -3.00
CA ARG A 62 -15.21 17.14 -2.30
C ARG A 62 -16.05 15.94 -2.75
N PHE A 63 -16.03 15.63 -4.05
CA PHE A 63 -16.79 14.53 -4.62
C PHE A 63 -16.18 13.17 -4.26
N THR A 64 -14.87 13.00 -4.45
CA THR A 64 -14.17 11.74 -4.11
C THR A 64 -14.11 11.48 -2.61
N GLY A 65 -14.19 12.53 -1.77
CA GLY A 65 -14.22 12.40 -0.32
C GLY A 65 -15.60 12.07 0.26
N HIS A 66 -16.65 11.98 -0.57
CA HIS A 66 -17.99 11.65 -0.10
C HIS A 66 -18.05 10.19 0.41
N PRO A 67 -18.67 9.89 1.57
CA PRO A 67 -18.65 8.55 2.16
C PRO A 67 -19.28 7.47 1.27
N ALA A 68 -20.24 7.84 0.41
CA ALA A 68 -20.86 6.92 -0.54
C ALA A 68 -20.04 6.68 -1.82
N PHE A 69 -19.01 7.50 -2.10
CA PHE A 69 -18.26 7.42 -3.35
C PHE A 69 -17.61 6.03 -3.53
N GLN A 70 -16.88 5.56 -2.50
CA GLN A 70 -16.19 4.27 -2.57
C GLN A 70 -17.16 3.08 -2.70
N PRO A 71 -18.25 2.97 -1.89
CA PRO A 71 -19.28 1.95 -2.10
C PRO A 71 -19.94 1.99 -3.49
N THR A 72 -20.21 3.18 -4.04
CA THR A 72 -20.81 3.32 -5.38
C THR A 72 -19.87 2.80 -6.46
N VAL A 73 -18.58 3.15 -6.39
CA VAL A 73 -17.56 2.65 -7.32
C VAL A 73 -17.43 1.12 -7.22
N LEU A 74 -17.42 0.59 -6.00
CA LEU A 74 -17.40 -0.85 -5.78
C LEU A 74 -18.63 -1.55 -6.37
N ALA A 75 -19.83 -0.98 -6.16
CA ALA A 75 -21.07 -1.50 -6.73
C ALA A 75 -21.05 -1.50 -8.27
N LEU A 76 -20.51 -0.45 -8.90
CA LEU A 76 -20.29 -0.37 -10.35
C LEU A 76 -19.33 -1.47 -10.84
N ILE A 77 -18.23 -1.72 -10.13
CA ILE A 77 -17.28 -2.79 -10.46
C ILE A 77 -17.95 -4.16 -10.39
N VAL A 78 -18.67 -4.44 -9.30
CA VAL A 78 -19.37 -5.72 -9.12
C VAL A 78 -20.47 -5.91 -10.15
N ALA A 79 -21.27 -4.88 -10.42
CA ALA A 79 -22.31 -4.92 -11.45
C ALA A 79 -21.69 -5.17 -12.83
N ASN A 80 -20.57 -4.54 -13.17
CA ASN A 80 -19.90 -4.80 -14.44
C ASN A 80 -19.30 -6.21 -14.49
N ALA A 81 -18.74 -6.73 -13.40
CA ALA A 81 -18.24 -8.11 -13.35
C ALA A 81 -19.37 -9.14 -13.56
N ALA A 82 -20.53 -8.93 -12.93
CA ALA A 82 -21.72 -9.76 -13.16
C ALA A 82 -22.20 -9.68 -14.61
N MET A 83 -22.18 -8.47 -15.19
CA MET A 83 -22.50 -8.22 -16.60
C MET A 83 -21.61 -9.05 -17.54
N ILE A 84 -20.28 -9.08 -17.32
CA ILE A 84 -19.36 -9.94 -18.09
C ILE A 84 -19.74 -11.43 -17.97
N GLY A 85 -20.19 -11.87 -16.80
CA GLY A 85 -20.71 -13.24 -16.62
C GLY A 85 -21.94 -13.52 -17.50
N PHE A 86 -22.91 -12.60 -17.53
CA PHE A 86 -24.11 -12.75 -18.36
C PHE A 86 -23.82 -12.75 -19.86
N GLU A 87 -22.80 -12.02 -20.33
CA GLU A 87 -22.37 -12.04 -21.75
C GLU A 87 -21.88 -13.41 -22.22
N THR A 88 -21.48 -14.28 -21.29
CA THR A 88 -21.03 -15.64 -21.62
C THR A 88 -22.20 -16.51 -22.09
N HIS A 89 -23.44 -16.16 -21.73
CA HIS A 89 -24.64 -16.88 -22.16
C HIS A 89 -25.10 -16.39 -23.55
N ARG A 90 -24.68 -17.11 -24.61
CA ARG A 90 -24.93 -16.76 -26.02
C ARG A 90 -26.38 -16.39 -26.37
N PRO A 91 -27.42 -17.15 -25.97
CA PRO A 91 -28.81 -16.82 -26.32
C PRO A 91 -29.26 -15.45 -25.78
N LEU A 92 -28.81 -15.08 -24.58
CA LEU A 92 -29.16 -13.81 -23.94
C LEU A 92 -28.46 -12.63 -24.63
N LEU A 93 -27.19 -12.82 -24.98
CA LEU A 93 -26.37 -11.83 -25.69
C LEU A 93 -26.99 -11.47 -27.05
N GLU A 94 -27.40 -12.48 -27.82
CA GLU A 94 -28.00 -12.28 -29.14
C GLU A 94 -29.36 -11.55 -29.03
N ALA A 95 -30.16 -11.87 -28.02
CA ALA A 95 -31.45 -11.21 -27.79
C ALA A 95 -31.33 -9.75 -27.31
N HIS A 96 -30.26 -9.39 -26.59
CA HIS A 96 -30.10 -8.07 -25.94
C HIS A 96 -28.79 -7.34 -26.29
N ALA A 97 -28.23 -7.57 -27.47
CA ALA A 97 -26.91 -7.08 -27.87
C ALA A 97 -26.75 -5.54 -27.72
N ALA A 98 -27.77 -4.77 -28.10
CA ALA A 98 -27.76 -3.30 -27.99
C ALA A 98 -27.71 -2.82 -26.54
N LEU A 99 -28.45 -3.48 -25.65
CA LEU A 99 -28.46 -3.18 -24.21
C LEU A 99 -27.08 -3.42 -23.61
N PHE A 100 -26.49 -4.58 -23.88
CA PHE A 100 -25.16 -4.93 -23.36
C PHE A 100 -24.06 -4.01 -23.89
N THR A 101 -24.13 -3.62 -25.16
CA THR A 101 -23.20 -2.64 -25.73
C THR A 101 -23.31 -1.28 -25.02
N THR A 102 -24.54 -0.81 -24.79
CA THR A 102 -24.81 0.47 -24.12
C THR A 102 -24.35 0.44 -22.66
N LEU A 103 -24.67 -0.63 -21.92
CA LEU A 103 -24.26 -0.79 -20.52
C LEU A 103 -22.73 -0.86 -20.39
N ASN A 104 -22.05 -1.60 -21.26
CA ASN A 104 -20.59 -1.65 -21.26
C ASN A 104 -19.94 -0.30 -21.52
N ALA A 105 -20.49 0.47 -22.46
CA ALA A 105 -20.04 1.84 -22.72
C ALA A 105 -20.29 2.75 -21.50
N ALA A 106 -21.44 2.61 -20.84
CA ALA A 106 -21.77 3.37 -19.64
C ALA A 106 -20.84 3.04 -18.46
N PHE A 107 -20.57 1.75 -18.18
CA PHE A 107 -19.61 1.33 -17.16
C PHE A 107 -18.20 1.86 -17.47
N GLN A 108 -17.75 1.73 -18.72
CA GLN A 108 -16.45 2.24 -19.14
C GLN A 108 -16.36 3.76 -18.96
N ALA A 109 -17.40 4.51 -19.36
CA ALA A 109 -17.44 5.96 -19.19
C ALA A 109 -17.42 6.35 -17.71
N ALA A 110 -18.15 5.63 -16.85
CA ALA A 110 -18.16 5.84 -15.41
C ALA A 110 -16.76 5.61 -14.80
N PHE A 111 -16.04 4.56 -15.22
CA PHE A 111 -14.68 4.29 -14.75
C PHE A 111 -13.66 5.31 -15.22
N VAL A 112 -13.77 5.77 -16.48
CA VAL A 112 -12.94 6.87 -16.99
C VAL A 112 -13.19 8.14 -16.18
N ALA A 113 -14.46 8.50 -15.97
CA ALA A 113 -14.83 9.67 -15.17
C ALA A 113 -14.31 9.56 -13.73
N GLU A 114 -14.45 8.40 -13.08
CA GLU A 114 -13.96 8.16 -11.72
C GLU A 114 -12.44 8.33 -11.60
N ILE A 115 -11.66 7.77 -12.53
CA ILE A 115 -10.20 7.94 -12.56
C ILE A 115 -9.81 9.40 -12.78
N LEU A 116 -10.47 10.09 -13.73
CA LEU A 116 -10.20 11.50 -13.99
C LEU A 116 -10.51 12.36 -12.74
N LEU A 117 -11.59 12.06 -12.02
CA LEU A 117 -11.91 12.71 -10.75
C LEU A 117 -10.83 12.46 -9.70
N ARG A 118 -10.34 11.22 -9.55
CA ARG A 118 -9.25 10.92 -8.60
C ARG A 118 -7.93 11.59 -8.97
N VAL A 119 -7.57 11.64 -10.25
CA VAL A 119 -6.36 12.34 -10.73
C VAL A 119 -6.48 13.84 -10.47
N THR A 120 -7.61 14.46 -10.82
CA THR A 120 -7.83 15.91 -10.63
C THR A 120 -7.93 16.30 -9.16
N ALA A 121 -8.34 15.41 -8.25
CA ALA A 121 -8.35 15.65 -6.81
C ALA A 121 -6.95 16.00 -6.25
N HIS A 122 -5.88 15.50 -6.87
CA HIS A 122 -4.48 15.80 -6.49
C HIS A 122 -4.02 17.21 -6.91
N GLY A 123 -4.83 17.95 -7.68
CA GLY A 123 -4.63 19.37 -7.97
C GLY A 123 -3.32 19.70 -8.68
N ALA A 124 -2.53 20.61 -8.11
CA ALA A 124 -1.29 21.13 -8.71
C ALA A 124 -0.16 20.09 -8.86
N ARG A 125 -0.33 18.88 -8.30
CA ARG A 125 0.63 17.78 -8.41
C ARG A 125 -0.08 16.50 -8.86
N PRO A 126 -0.61 16.43 -10.09
CA PRO A 126 -1.30 15.23 -10.58
C PRO A 126 -0.37 14.00 -10.60
N LEU A 127 0.94 14.22 -10.78
CA LEU A 127 1.94 13.15 -10.72
C LEU A 127 2.03 12.46 -9.34
N ALA A 128 1.53 13.09 -8.27
CA ALA A 128 1.44 12.46 -6.96
C ALA A 128 0.47 11.27 -6.96
N PHE A 129 -0.54 11.25 -7.84
CA PHE A 129 -1.46 10.13 -8.01
C PHE A 129 -0.71 8.82 -8.31
N PHE A 130 0.32 8.88 -9.16
CA PHE A 130 1.08 7.70 -9.60
C PHE A 130 2.09 7.18 -8.57
N ARG A 131 2.24 7.84 -7.42
CA ARG A 131 3.10 7.34 -6.32
C ARG A 131 2.44 6.22 -5.54
N ASP A 132 1.11 6.08 -5.61
CA ASP A 132 0.38 4.95 -5.04
C ASP A 132 0.23 3.86 -6.10
N GLY A 133 0.76 2.67 -5.80
CA GLY A 133 0.73 1.52 -6.70
C GLY A 133 -0.69 1.10 -7.09
N TRP A 134 -1.68 1.26 -6.20
CA TRP A 134 -3.08 0.92 -6.49
C TRP A 134 -3.75 1.94 -7.42
N ASN A 135 -3.41 3.22 -7.28
CA ASN A 135 -3.85 4.27 -8.20
C ASN A 135 -3.27 4.06 -9.60
N THR A 136 -1.97 3.75 -9.69
CA THR A 136 -1.32 3.44 -10.97
C THR A 136 -1.91 2.18 -11.61
N PHE A 137 -2.17 1.13 -10.82
CA PHE A 137 -2.84 -0.08 -11.30
C PHE A 137 -4.22 0.20 -11.90
N ASP A 138 -5.07 0.94 -11.18
CA ASP A 138 -6.40 1.31 -11.66
C ASP A 138 -6.34 2.11 -12.96
N PHE A 139 -5.38 3.05 -13.05
CA PHE A 139 -5.15 3.84 -14.27
C PHE A 139 -4.72 2.97 -15.46
N LEU A 140 -3.82 2.02 -15.24
CA LEU A 140 -3.40 1.09 -16.29
C LEU A 140 -4.54 0.20 -16.74
N VAL A 141 -5.38 -0.30 -15.83
CA VAL A 141 -6.53 -1.14 -16.17
C VAL A 141 -7.57 -0.37 -16.99
N VAL A 142 -7.91 0.86 -16.59
CA VAL A 142 -8.85 1.72 -17.35
C VAL A 142 -8.23 2.16 -18.68
N GLY A 143 -6.93 2.46 -18.72
CA GLY A 143 -6.22 2.77 -19.96
C GLY A 143 -6.20 1.59 -20.94
N ALA A 144 -5.90 0.38 -20.45
CA ALA A 144 -5.89 -0.83 -21.26
C ALA A 144 -7.29 -1.18 -21.80
N SER A 145 -8.37 -0.87 -21.06
CA SER A 145 -9.73 -1.10 -21.53
C SER A 145 -10.21 -0.10 -22.59
N LEU A 146 -9.49 0.99 -22.82
CA LEU A 146 -9.70 1.94 -23.93
C LEU A 146 -9.01 1.51 -25.23
N LEU A 147 -8.20 0.44 -25.21
CA LEU A 147 -7.57 -0.06 -26.43
C LEU A 147 -8.64 -0.40 -27.50
N PRO A 148 -8.38 -0.05 -28.77
CA PRO A 148 -9.32 -0.29 -29.85
C PRO A 148 -9.64 -1.78 -29.96
N GLY A 149 -10.93 -2.11 -30.07
CA GLY A 149 -11.41 -3.48 -30.22
C GLY A 149 -11.27 -4.05 -31.63
N SER A 150 -10.57 -3.34 -32.52
CA SER A 150 -10.34 -3.69 -33.92
C SER A 150 -8.85 -3.59 -34.25
N GLY A 151 -8.42 -4.32 -35.28
CA GLY A 151 -7.02 -4.43 -35.69
C GLY A 151 -6.23 -5.51 -34.93
N ASP A 152 -4.91 -5.49 -35.07
CA ASP A 152 -4.00 -6.56 -34.61
C ASP A 152 -4.05 -6.80 -33.08
N PHE A 153 -4.48 -5.78 -32.32
CA PHE A 153 -4.60 -5.85 -30.86
C PHE A 153 -6.01 -6.18 -30.37
N ALA A 154 -6.96 -6.53 -31.26
CA ALA A 154 -8.35 -6.77 -30.87
C ALA A 154 -8.51 -7.85 -29.79
N ASN A 155 -7.70 -8.92 -29.85
CA ASN A 155 -7.70 -9.98 -28.83
C ASN A 155 -7.18 -9.47 -27.49
N VAL A 156 -6.09 -8.70 -27.50
CA VAL A 156 -5.53 -8.10 -26.28
C VAL A 156 -6.50 -7.10 -25.68
N ALA A 157 -7.13 -6.24 -26.49
CA ALA A 157 -8.15 -5.30 -26.05
C ALA A 157 -9.38 -6.03 -25.45
N ARG A 158 -9.80 -7.14 -26.06
CA ARG A 158 -10.88 -7.99 -25.51
C ARG A 158 -10.53 -8.55 -24.14
N LEU A 159 -9.30 -9.06 -23.98
CA LEU A 159 -8.83 -9.58 -22.69
C LEU A 159 -8.60 -8.48 -21.66
N ALA A 160 -8.07 -7.32 -22.07
CA ALA A 160 -7.85 -6.16 -21.21
C ALA A 160 -9.15 -5.65 -20.58
N ARG A 161 -10.28 -5.78 -21.29
CA ARG A 161 -11.60 -5.49 -20.72
C ARG A 161 -11.92 -6.37 -19.52
N LEU A 162 -11.44 -7.61 -19.44
CA LEU A 162 -11.67 -8.48 -18.28
C LEU A 162 -10.85 -8.03 -17.06
N LEU A 163 -9.72 -7.36 -17.27
CA LEU A 163 -8.90 -6.82 -16.18
C LEU A 163 -9.66 -5.80 -15.32
N ARG A 164 -10.72 -5.16 -15.82
CA ARG A 164 -11.54 -4.27 -14.99
C ARG A 164 -12.11 -4.96 -13.76
N ALA A 165 -12.39 -6.28 -13.82
CA ALA A 165 -12.91 -7.03 -12.68
C ALA A 165 -11.88 -7.13 -11.54
N THR A 166 -10.58 -7.10 -11.86
CA THR A 166 -9.52 -7.12 -10.84
C THR A 166 -9.49 -5.83 -10.02
N ARG A 167 -10.18 -4.77 -10.46
CA ARG A 167 -10.33 -3.53 -9.68
C ARG A 167 -11.09 -3.73 -8.36
N VAL A 168 -11.77 -4.87 -8.18
CA VAL A 168 -12.33 -5.22 -6.86
C VAL A 168 -11.22 -5.33 -5.81
N VAL A 169 -10.07 -5.89 -6.19
CA VAL A 169 -8.90 -6.03 -5.30
C VAL A 169 -8.38 -4.66 -4.90
N SER A 170 -8.28 -3.73 -5.86
CA SER A 170 -7.90 -2.36 -5.59
C SER A 170 -9.03 -1.54 -4.97
N SER A 171 -10.28 -1.98 -4.88
CA SER A 171 -11.35 -1.17 -4.26
C SER A 171 -11.62 -1.56 -2.80
N VAL A 172 -11.28 -2.80 -2.44
CA VAL A 172 -11.52 -3.39 -1.11
C VAL A 172 -10.21 -3.42 -0.31
N PRO A 173 -10.08 -2.63 0.77
CA PRO A 173 -8.84 -2.54 1.57
C PRO A 173 -8.36 -3.89 2.10
N GLU A 174 -9.27 -4.78 2.48
CA GLU A 174 -8.96 -6.12 2.99
C GLU A 174 -8.29 -6.98 1.90
N LEU A 175 -8.79 -6.91 0.66
CA LEU A 175 -8.18 -7.60 -0.48
C LEU A 175 -6.82 -6.99 -0.84
N ARG A 176 -6.69 -5.66 -0.81
CA ARG A 176 -5.40 -4.98 -1.00
C ARG A 176 -4.38 -5.47 0.03
N LEU A 177 -4.79 -5.62 1.29
CA LEU A 177 -3.93 -6.10 2.35
C LEU A 177 -3.48 -7.54 2.09
N ILE A 178 -4.42 -8.44 1.78
CA ILE A 178 -4.14 -9.85 1.49
C ILE A 178 -3.20 -9.99 0.28
N VAL A 179 -3.49 -9.31 -0.83
CA VAL A 179 -2.63 -9.35 -2.03
C VAL A 179 -1.29 -8.68 -1.76
N GLY A 180 -1.28 -7.56 -1.05
CA GLY A 180 -0.05 -6.86 -0.68
C GLY A 180 0.88 -7.70 0.19
N THR A 181 0.34 -8.44 1.16
CA THR A 181 1.14 -9.36 1.99
C THR A 181 1.67 -10.54 1.19
N MET A 182 0.86 -11.13 0.31
CA MET A 182 1.31 -12.21 -0.60
C MET A 182 2.44 -11.74 -1.51
N LEU A 183 2.27 -10.59 -2.18
CA LEU A 183 3.28 -10.03 -3.08
C LEU A 183 4.56 -9.64 -2.33
N LYS A 184 4.46 -9.16 -1.09
CA LYS A 184 5.63 -8.85 -0.25
C LYS A 184 6.45 -10.09 0.11
N SER A 185 5.84 -11.28 0.08
CA SER A 185 6.53 -12.55 0.32
C SER A 185 7.22 -13.13 -0.91
N ILE A 186 6.88 -12.71 -2.13
CA ILE A 186 7.51 -13.24 -3.36
C ILE A 186 9.02 -12.98 -3.42
N PRO A 187 9.55 -11.77 -3.11
CA PRO A 187 10.98 -11.50 -3.20
C PRO A 187 11.84 -12.40 -2.32
N SER A 188 11.34 -12.85 -1.16
CA SER A 188 12.09 -13.75 -0.27
C SER A 188 12.36 -15.13 -0.90
N MET A 189 11.57 -15.49 -1.93
CA MET A 189 11.66 -16.76 -2.66
C MET A 189 12.42 -16.64 -3.98
N GLY A 190 12.88 -15.45 -4.36
CA GLY A 190 13.44 -15.19 -5.69
C GLY A 190 14.62 -16.10 -6.05
N HIS A 191 15.54 -16.34 -5.11
CA HIS A 191 16.69 -17.23 -5.31
C HIS A 191 16.27 -18.68 -5.59
N VAL A 192 15.21 -19.14 -4.92
CA VAL A 192 14.73 -20.51 -5.09
C VAL A 192 13.94 -20.66 -6.38
N LEU A 193 13.13 -19.66 -6.75
CA LEU A 193 12.48 -19.62 -8.07
C LEU A 193 13.51 -19.60 -9.20
N LEU A 194 14.61 -18.89 -9.03
CA LEU A 194 15.73 -18.90 -9.99
C LEU A 194 16.37 -20.29 -10.08
N LEU A 195 16.56 -20.98 -8.94
CA LEU A 195 17.08 -22.35 -8.91
C LEU A 195 16.15 -23.35 -9.61
N VAL A 196 14.82 -23.27 -9.36
CA VAL A 196 13.83 -24.10 -10.06
C VAL A 196 13.82 -23.79 -11.56
N GLY A 197 13.88 -22.51 -11.95
CA GLY A 197 13.97 -22.11 -13.35
C GLY A 197 15.24 -22.64 -14.03
N LEU A 198 16.39 -22.59 -13.35
CA LEU A 198 17.63 -23.18 -13.85
C LEU A 198 17.53 -24.70 -13.99
N LEU A 199 16.91 -25.38 -13.02
CA LEU A 199 16.68 -26.82 -13.09
C LEU A 199 15.81 -27.19 -14.30
N ILE A 200 14.69 -26.47 -14.51
CA ILE A 200 13.81 -26.65 -15.66
C ILE A 200 14.56 -26.39 -16.97
N TYR A 201 15.42 -25.36 -17.03
CA TYR A 201 16.22 -25.08 -18.22
C TYR A 201 17.20 -26.22 -18.54
N VAL A 202 18.00 -26.66 -17.56
CA VAL A 202 19.00 -27.71 -17.76
C VAL A 202 18.35 -29.03 -18.17
N TYR A 203 17.30 -29.46 -17.44
CA TYR A 203 16.57 -30.67 -17.80
C TYR A 203 15.78 -30.51 -19.10
N GLY A 204 15.35 -29.29 -19.45
CA GLY A 204 14.63 -29.00 -20.68
C GLY A 204 15.52 -29.19 -21.90
N VAL A 205 16.74 -28.67 -21.85
CA VAL A 205 17.76 -28.92 -22.88
C VAL A 205 18.09 -30.40 -22.97
N LEU A 206 18.31 -31.07 -21.83
CA LEU A 206 18.65 -32.50 -21.81
C LEU A 206 17.51 -33.34 -22.40
N GLY A 207 16.27 -33.09 -22.00
CA GLY A 207 15.11 -33.83 -22.50
C GLY A 207 14.80 -33.52 -23.97
N HIS A 208 15.07 -32.31 -24.47
CA HIS A 208 15.03 -32.03 -25.91
C HIS A 208 15.97 -32.96 -26.69
N HIS A 209 17.21 -33.14 -26.21
CA HIS A 209 18.17 -34.03 -26.86
C HIS A 209 17.83 -35.52 -26.71
N LEU A 210 17.24 -35.95 -25.60
CA LEU A 210 16.90 -37.35 -25.35
C LEU A 210 15.59 -37.79 -26.00
N PHE A 211 14.58 -36.91 -26.01
CA PHE A 211 13.21 -37.25 -26.34
C PHE A 211 12.62 -36.42 -27.49
N GLY A 212 13.28 -35.33 -27.92
CA GLY A 212 12.75 -34.39 -28.93
C GLY A 212 12.43 -35.02 -30.28
N THR A 213 13.10 -36.11 -30.66
CA THR A 213 12.80 -36.86 -31.89
C THR A 213 11.62 -37.82 -31.71
N ALA A 214 11.45 -38.39 -30.52
CA ALA A 214 10.41 -39.37 -30.23
C ALA A 214 9.08 -38.74 -29.80
N ASP A 215 9.14 -37.60 -29.12
CA ASP A 215 7.99 -36.80 -28.72
C ASP A 215 8.27 -35.30 -28.93
N PRO A 216 8.14 -34.81 -30.19
CA PRO A 216 8.33 -33.41 -30.50
C PRO A 216 7.29 -32.48 -29.86
N ALA A 217 6.12 -32.99 -29.46
CA ALA A 217 5.08 -32.17 -28.85
C ALA A 217 5.49 -31.71 -27.45
N SER A 218 6.08 -32.61 -26.65
CA SER A 218 6.57 -32.29 -25.31
C SER A 218 8.00 -31.73 -25.34
N TRP A 219 8.85 -32.20 -26.24
CA TRP A 219 10.30 -31.95 -26.18
C TRP A 219 10.86 -31.21 -27.39
N GLY A 220 10.05 -30.83 -28.37
CA GLY A 220 10.52 -30.23 -29.63
C GLY A 220 11.05 -28.80 -29.50
N SER A 221 10.73 -28.10 -28.40
CA SER A 221 11.23 -26.75 -28.12
C SER A 221 11.44 -26.54 -26.62
N LEU A 222 12.27 -25.56 -26.25
CA LEU A 222 12.51 -25.23 -24.85
C LEU A 222 11.23 -24.83 -24.09
N PRO A 223 10.31 -24.01 -24.63
CA PRO A 223 9.05 -23.73 -23.97
C PRO A 223 8.18 -24.98 -23.75
N ALA A 224 8.10 -25.87 -24.75
CA ALA A 224 7.37 -27.13 -24.62
C ALA A 224 7.99 -28.00 -23.51
N ALA A 225 9.31 -28.19 -23.54
CA ALA A 225 10.03 -28.95 -22.52
C ALA A 225 9.87 -28.34 -21.13
N ALA A 226 9.86 -27.01 -21.02
CA ALA A 226 9.61 -26.30 -19.78
C ALA A 226 8.18 -26.56 -19.25
N THR A 227 7.16 -26.57 -20.11
CA THR A 227 5.79 -26.92 -19.72
C THR A 227 5.66 -28.38 -19.28
N THR A 228 6.33 -29.30 -19.97
CA THR A 228 6.39 -30.72 -19.59
C THR A 228 7.06 -30.91 -18.23
N LEU A 229 8.21 -30.26 -18.00
CA LEU A 229 8.91 -30.32 -16.72
C LEU A 229 8.16 -29.61 -15.60
N PHE A 230 7.39 -28.56 -15.90
CA PHE A 230 6.48 -27.95 -14.94
C PHE A 230 5.36 -28.92 -14.52
N GLN A 231 4.79 -29.69 -15.45
CA GLN A 231 3.83 -30.74 -15.14
C GLN A 231 4.47 -31.87 -14.29
N VAL A 232 5.70 -32.28 -14.61
CA VAL A 232 6.43 -33.27 -13.78
C VAL A 232 6.77 -32.70 -12.40
N LEU A 233 7.07 -31.41 -12.28
CA LEU A 233 7.31 -30.72 -11.00
C LEU A 233 6.08 -30.76 -10.08
N THR A 234 4.86 -30.70 -10.64
CA THR A 234 3.61 -30.90 -9.87
C THR A 234 3.29 -32.37 -9.61
N LEU A 235 4.20 -33.29 -9.99
CA LEU A 235 4.08 -34.74 -9.88
C LEU A 235 2.90 -35.32 -10.68
N GLU A 236 2.46 -34.61 -11.72
CA GLU A 236 1.34 -35.02 -12.56
C GLU A 236 1.84 -35.64 -13.87
N GLY A 237 1.21 -36.73 -14.33
CA GLY A 237 1.43 -37.31 -15.66
C GLY A 237 2.85 -37.83 -15.97
N TRP A 238 3.75 -37.82 -14.99
CA TRP A 238 5.16 -38.15 -15.19
C TRP A 238 5.39 -39.63 -15.53
N VAL A 239 4.49 -40.52 -15.11
CA VAL A 239 4.61 -41.96 -15.40
C VAL A 239 4.34 -42.23 -16.88
N GLU A 240 3.34 -41.57 -17.46
CA GLU A 240 3.00 -41.64 -18.88
C GLU A 240 4.14 -41.08 -19.73
N LEU A 241 4.69 -39.92 -19.34
CA LEU A 241 5.85 -39.30 -19.98
C LEU A 241 7.10 -40.20 -19.88
N MET A 242 7.33 -40.82 -18.72
CA MET A 242 8.43 -41.77 -18.53
C MET A 242 8.28 -43.01 -19.41
N ARG A 243 7.08 -43.61 -19.47
CA ARG A 243 6.80 -44.78 -20.32
C ARG A 243 6.95 -44.43 -21.80
N ALA A 244 6.50 -43.24 -22.21
CA ALA A 244 6.68 -42.75 -23.57
C ALA A 244 8.17 -42.53 -23.89
N GLY A 245 8.90 -41.88 -23.00
CA GLY A 245 10.35 -41.66 -23.12
C GLY A 245 11.15 -42.96 -23.13
N GLY A 246 10.66 -44.00 -22.43
CA GLY A 246 11.25 -45.35 -22.44
C GLY A 246 11.28 -46.00 -23.82
N ARG A 247 10.40 -45.56 -24.74
CA ARG A 247 10.44 -45.99 -26.15
C ARG A 247 11.59 -45.35 -26.92
N ALA A 248 12.07 -44.19 -26.48
CA ALA A 248 13.18 -43.47 -27.09
C ALA A 248 14.53 -43.93 -26.51
N THR A 249 14.62 -44.03 -25.18
CA THR A 249 15.83 -44.48 -24.49
C THR A 249 15.47 -45.33 -23.26
N PRO A 250 16.14 -46.49 -23.05
CA PRO A 250 15.94 -47.32 -21.87
C PRO A 250 16.23 -46.62 -20.54
N VAL A 251 17.01 -45.52 -20.56
CA VAL A 251 17.44 -44.77 -19.37
C VAL A 251 16.46 -43.65 -19.03
N ALA A 252 15.31 -43.55 -19.72
CA ALA A 252 14.30 -42.51 -19.47
C ALA A 252 13.85 -42.45 -18.01
N TRP A 253 13.67 -43.60 -17.35
CA TRP A 253 13.28 -43.67 -15.94
C TRP A 253 14.25 -42.90 -15.03
N ALA A 254 15.55 -42.93 -15.33
CA ALA A 254 16.56 -42.27 -14.53
C ALA A 254 16.48 -40.75 -14.67
N PHE A 255 16.20 -40.25 -15.88
CA PHE A 255 15.98 -38.83 -16.14
C PHE A 255 14.78 -38.27 -15.34
N TYR A 256 13.63 -38.95 -15.37
CA TYR A 256 12.45 -38.49 -14.65
C TYR A 256 12.63 -38.64 -13.13
N ALA A 257 13.21 -39.76 -12.68
CA ALA A 257 13.49 -39.97 -11.26
C ALA A 257 14.46 -38.93 -10.69
N SER A 258 15.56 -38.63 -11.40
CA SER A 258 16.53 -37.64 -10.94
C SER A 258 15.96 -36.23 -10.93
N PHE A 259 15.15 -35.86 -11.94
CA PHE A 259 14.45 -34.58 -11.95
C PHE A 259 13.52 -34.47 -10.75
N ILE A 260 12.64 -35.46 -10.53
CA ILE A 260 11.67 -35.46 -9.42
C ILE A 260 12.38 -35.34 -8.08
N VAL A 261 13.43 -36.13 -7.83
CA VAL A 261 14.17 -36.08 -6.55
C VAL A 261 14.74 -34.68 -6.31
N VAL A 262 15.43 -34.11 -7.30
CA VAL A 262 16.04 -32.78 -7.15
C VAL A 262 14.97 -31.69 -7.04
N ALA A 263 13.93 -31.75 -7.87
CA ALA A 263 12.84 -30.78 -7.90
C ALA A 263 12.04 -30.77 -6.59
N VAL A 264 11.64 -31.95 -6.10
CA VAL A 264 10.92 -32.10 -4.82
C VAL A 264 11.79 -31.63 -3.66
N PHE A 265 13.09 -31.96 -3.66
CA PHE A 265 14.01 -31.45 -2.64
C PHE A 265 14.08 -29.92 -2.63
N VAL A 266 14.19 -29.29 -3.80
CA VAL A 266 14.18 -27.82 -3.93
C VAL A 266 12.85 -27.22 -3.46
N VAL A 267 11.72 -27.82 -3.82
CA VAL A 267 10.38 -27.35 -3.41
C VAL A 267 10.15 -27.50 -1.90
N ILE A 268 10.60 -28.60 -1.29
CA ILE A 268 10.52 -28.77 0.16
C ILE A 268 11.38 -27.72 0.87
N ASN A 269 12.60 -27.49 0.40
CA ASN A 269 13.48 -26.45 0.96
C ASN A 269 12.90 -25.04 0.76
N LEU A 270 12.20 -24.79 -0.35
CA LEU A 270 11.42 -23.56 -0.54
C LEU A 270 10.38 -23.41 0.56
N PHE A 271 9.56 -24.45 0.77
CA PHE A 271 8.49 -24.41 1.76
C PHE A 271 9.05 -24.16 3.17
N ILE A 272 10.13 -24.86 3.55
CA ILE A 272 10.81 -24.67 4.83
C ILE A 272 11.33 -23.24 4.96
N ALA A 273 11.98 -22.70 3.92
CA ALA A 273 12.49 -21.32 3.94
C ALA A 273 11.37 -20.29 4.11
N VAL A 274 10.23 -20.47 3.43
CA VAL A 274 9.07 -19.57 3.54
C VAL A 274 8.46 -19.63 4.94
N VAL A 275 8.28 -20.82 5.48
CA VAL A 275 7.75 -21.02 6.84
C VAL A 275 8.72 -20.42 7.87
N LEU A 276 10.03 -20.68 7.74
CA LEU A 276 11.05 -20.10 8.61
C LEU A 276 11.07 -18.57 8.54
N ASN A 277 11.05 -17.98 7.33
CA ASN A 277 11.01 -16.53 7.17
C ASN A 277 9.77 -15.92 7.83
N ASN A 278 8.61 -16.56 7.72
CA ASN A 278 7.38 -16.10 8.37
C ASN A 278 7.45 -16.23 9.90
N LEU A 279 7.96 -17.35 10.41
CA LEU A 279 8.15 -17.58 11.84
C LEU A 279 9.18 -16.62 12.44
N GLU A 280 10.29 -16.38 11.75
CA GLU A 280 11.29 -15.40 12.14
C GLU A 280 10.71 -13.98 12.15
N ALA A 281 9.93 -13.61 11.13
CA ALA A 281 9.28 -12.30 11.09
C ALA A 281 8.31 -12.12 12.27
N ALA A 282 7.47 -13.12 12.54
CA ALA A 282 6.55 -13.11 13.68
C ALA A 282 7.29 -13.05 15.02
N LYS A 283 8.38 -13.82 15.18
CA LYS A 283 9.23 -13.81 16.37
C LYS A 283 9.90 -12.46 16.59
N ARG A 284 10.40 -11.82 15.51
CA ARG A 284 11.03 -10.49 15.58
C ARG A 284 10.02 -9.42 16.03
N GLU A 285 8.78 -9.49 15.55
CA GLU A 285 7.71 -8.58 15.96
C GLU A 285 7.37 -8.76 17.45
N GLN A 286 7.25 -10.01 17.91
CA GLN A 286 6.99 -10.31 19.31
C GLN A 286 8.16 -9.86 20.22
N GLN A 287 9.40 -10.13 19.82
CA GLN A 287 10.59 -9.68 20.55
C GLN A 287 10.66 -8.15 20.64
N ALA A 288 10.39 -7.44 19.54
CA ALA A 288 10.36 -5.99 19.54
C ALA A 288 9.27 -5.41 20.48
N ALA A 289 8.11 -6.07 20.55
CA ALA A 289 7.04 -5.69 21.48
C ALA A 289 7.44 -5.93 22.94
N GLU A 290 8.09 -7.06 23.23
CA GLU A 290 8.61 -7.37 24.57
C GLU A 290 9.71 -6.38 24.99
N ASP A 291 10.66 -6.07 24.10
CA ASP A 291 11.74 -5.12 24.37
C ASP A 291 11.20 -3.70 24.56
N ALA A 292 10.21 -3.28 23.77
CA ALA A 292 9.53 -2.00 23.96
C ALA A 292 8.80 -1.94 25.31
N ALA A 293 8.13 -3.01 25.72
CA ALA A 293 7.47 -3.10 27.02
C ALA A 293 8.48 -3.03 28.18
N ARG A 294 9.61 -3.73 28.07
CA ARG A 294 10.70 -3.67 29.07
C ARG A 294 11.29 -2.27 29.17
N GLY A 295 11.59 -1.63 28.04
CA GLY A 295 12.11 -0.26 28.01
C GLY A 295 11.11 0.75 28.61
N HIS A 296 9.82 0.58 28.34
CA HIS A 296 8.78 1.41 28.96
C HIS A 296 8.71 1.22 30.48
N ALA A 297 8.77 -0.03 30.95
CA ALA A 297 8.80 -0.33 32.39
C ALA A 297 10.03 0.26 33.08
N GLU A 298 11.21 0.15 32.46
CA GLU A 298 12.45 0.76 32.97
C GLU A 298 12.35 2.29 33.03
N LEU A 299 11.78 2.93 32.00
CA LEU A 299 11.58 4.38 31.99
C LEU A 299 10.64 4.82 33.11
N LEU A 300 9.53 4.10 33.33
CA LEU A 300 8.62 4.37 34.44
C LEU A 300 9.30 4.22 35.80
N ALA A 301 10.14 3.19 35.98
CA ALA A 301 10.92 3.02 37.20
C ALA A 301 11.91 4.17 37.43
N ARG A 302 12.60 4.64 36.38
CA ARG A 302 13.51 5.80 36.47
C ARG A 302 12.75 7.10 36.80
N LEU A 303 11.57 7.31 36.21
CA LEU A 303 10.74 8.47 36.53
C LEU A 303 10.23 8.44 37.98
N ALA A 304 9.90 7.26 38.50
CA ALA A 304 9.53 7.08 39.90
C ALA A 304 10.70 7.43 40.85
N ASP A 305 11.91 6.95 40.57
CA ASP A 305 13.12 7.28 41.36
C ASP A 305 13.42 8.79 41.35
N VAL A 306 13.37 9.42 40.18
CA VAL A 306 13.58 10.89 40.06
C VAL A 306 12.52 11.65 40.84
N ARG A 307 11.25 11.24 40.76
CA ARG A 307 10.16 11.86 41.54
C ARG A 307 10.43 11.75 43.03
N GLU A 308 10.87 10.59 43.51
CA GLU A 308 11.16 10.35 44.92
C GLU A 308 12.33 11.22 45.42
N ARG A 309 13.42 11.33 44.64
CA ARG A 309 14.55 12.21 44.95
C ARG A 309 14.17 13.69 45.01
N LEU A 310 13.33 14.14 44.07
CA LEU A 310 12.83 15.53 44.08
C LEU A 310 11.99 15.81 45.33
N ASN A 311 11.10 14.87 45.70
CA ASN A 311 10.31 14.99 46.92
C ASN A 311 11.22 15.03 48.16
N ALA A 312 12.23 14.17 48.24
CA ALA A 312 13.19 14.16 49.36
C ALA A 312 13.99 15.48 49.45
N LEU A 313 14.43 16.02 48.31
CA LEU A 313 15.11 17.32 48.24
C LEU A 313 14.20 18.46 48.69
N GLU A 314 12.94 18.47 48.26
CA GLU A 314 11.96 19.47 48.67
C GLU A 314 11.72 19.42 50.19
N HIS A 315 11.58 18.23 50.78
CA HIS A 315 11.48 18.07 52.23
C HIS A 315 12.73 18.58 52.96
N TRP A 316 13.93 18.29 52.45
CA TRP A 316 15.18 18.78 53.02
C TRP A 316 15.28 20.31 52.95
N LEU A 317 14.94 20.92 51.82
CA LEU A 317 14.93 22.38 51.64
C LEU A 317 13.94 23.05 52.58
N ARG A 318 12.72 22.51 52.74
CA ARG A 318 11.73 23.02 53.69
C ARG A 318 12.20 22.92 55.14
N ALA A 319 12.91 21.85 55.49
CA ALA A 319 13.48 21.68 56.84
C ALA A 319 14.68 22.60 57.12
N ARG A 320 15.38 23.06 56.07
CA ARG A 320 16.58 23.92 56.15
C ARG A 320 16.28 25.41 55.96
N ALA A 321 15.10 25.76 55.46
CA ALA A 321 14.67 27.14 55.32
C ALA A 321 14.64 27.79 56.72
N PRO A 322 15.46 28.83 56.98
CA PRO A 322 15.33 29.57 58.23
C PRO A 322 13.91 30.14 58.31
N ALA A 323 13.31 30.07 59.50
CA ALA A 323 12.09 30.81 59.78
C ALA A 323 12.45 32.30 59.67
N ASP A 324 12.31 32.87 58.48
CA ASP A 324 12.47 34.30 58.29
C ASP A 324 11.42 34.98 59.16
N GLY A 325 11.94 35.63 60.20
CA GLY A 325 11.16 36.32 61.20
C GLY A 325 10.28 37.38 60.56
N GLY A 326 8.97 37.25 60.77
CA GLY A 326 8.09 38.40 60.73
C GLY A 326 8.52 39.38 61.83
N PRO A 327 8.63 40.69 61.55
CA PRO A 327 9.10 41.66 62.53
C PRO A 327 7.98 41.94 63.52
N ASP A 328 8.03 41.34 64.72
CA ASP A 328 7.24 41.87 65.83
C ASP A 328 8.02 43.00 66.49
N ARG A 329 7.40 44.17 66.45
CA ARG A 329 7.98 45.45 66.85
C ARG A 329 8.15 45.47 68.36
N GLY A 330 9.33 45.91 68.79
CA GLY A 330 9.63 46.14 70.19
C GLY A 330 8.73 47.20 70.84
N ARG A 331 8.54 47.00 72.14
CA ARG A 331 8.44 47.96 73.26
C ARG A 331 8.05 49.40 72.94
N GLY A 332 7.00 49.85 73.62
CA GLY A 332 6.63 51.25 73.86
C GLY A 332 5.32 51.33 74.60
#